data_AF-A0A553FXF8-F1
#
_entry.id   AF-A0A553FXF8-F1
#
_cell.length_a   1.000
_cell.length_b   1.000
_cell.length_c   1.000
_cell.angle_alpha   90.00
_cell.angle_beta   90.00
_cell.angle_gamma   90.00
#
_symmetry.space_group_name_H-M   'P 1'
#
loop_
_entity.id
_entity.type
_entity.pdbx_description
1 polymer ?
#
loop_
_entity_poly.entity_id
_entity_poly.type
_entity_poly.pdbx_seq_one_letter_code
_entity_poly.pdbx_strand_id
1 'polypeptide(L)'
;MTIEPAVLDWAIERTGLSLDELMKDFPRIREWVENTSQPTLNQAQDLAKKAKIPFGRLLLQTPSESRISVPDFRTVRNLSLETFSPNLEETLAASESRLDWYTDFAEEEGIDGPPFLGYTDASNSPEAIAARTKEVLGLAVDTFCKALTK
;
A
#
# COMPACT_ATOMS: atom_id res chain seq x y z
N MET A 1 -20.93 -3.96 21.08
CA MET A 1 -20.88 -4.38 19.67
C MET A 1 -20.03 -5.63 19.65
N THR A 2 -20.47 -6.73 19.07
CA THR A 2 -19.71 -7.98 19.06
C THR A 2 -18.78 -7.98 17.85
N ILE A 3 -17.48 -8.19 18.10
CA ILE A 3 -16.47 -8.42 17.06
C ILE A 3 -15.94 -9.83 17.25
N GLU A 4 -15.79 -10.58 16.17
CA GLU A 4 -15.20 -11.92 16.24
C GLU A 4 -13.75 -11.83 16.73
N PRO A 5 -13.30 -12.70 17.67
CA PRO A 5 -11.95 -12.63 18.23
C PRO A 5 -10.84 -12.61 17.17
N ALA A 6 -10.95 -13.46 16.14
CA ALA A 6 -10.00 -13.49 15.04
C ALA A 6 -9.93 -12.17 14.26
N VAL A 7 -11.08 -11.48 14.10
CA VAL A 7 -11.16 -10.18 13.41
C VAL A 7 -10.61 -9.06 14.30
N LEU A 8 -10.82 -9.15 15.61
CA LEU A 8 -10.24 -8.22 16.57
C LEU A 8 -8.71 -8.32 16.59
N ASP A 9 -8.19 -9.54 16.70
CA ASP A 9 -6.74 -9.81 16.69
C ASP A 9 -6.10 -9.31 15.40
N TRP A 10 -6.68 -9.64 14.26
CA TRP A 10 -6.25 -9.13 12.96
C TRP A 10 -6.25 -7.60 12.88
N ALA A 11 -7.30 -6.94 13.39
CA ALA A 11 -7.38 -5.48 13.39
C ALA A 11 -6.30 -4.86 14.29
N ILE A 12 -6.01 -5.47 15.45
CA ILE A 12 -4.93 -5.06 16.37
C ILE A 12 -3.58 -5.21 15.68
N GLU A 13 -3.30 -6.37 15.07
CA GLU A 13 -2.05 -6.62 14.33
C GLU A 13 -1.85 -5.59 13.22
N ARG A 14 -2.91 -5.23 12.48
CA ARG A 14 -2.83 -4.20 11.45
C ARG A 14 -2.44 -2.84 11.99
N THR A 15 -2.67 -2.51 13.26
CA THR A 15 -2.18 -1.23 13.80
C THR A 15 -0.64 -1.15 13.85
N GLY A 16 0.04 -2.30 13.86
CA GLY A 16 1.49 -2.38 14.08
C GLY A 16 1.94 -1.95 15.48
N LEU A 17 1.00 -1.76 16.42
CA LEU A 17 1.25 -1.34 17.79
C LEU A 17 1.11 -2.53 18.74
N SER A 18 1.88 -2.50 19.82
CA SER A 18 1.67 -3.43 20.94
C SER A 18 0.35 -3.13 21.67
N LEU A 19 -0.19 -4.13 22.36
CA LEU A 19 -1.37 -3.94 23.23
C LEU A 19 -1.15 -2.82 24.26
N ASP A 20 0.07 -2.70 24.81
CA ASP A 20 0.42 -1.68 25.80
C ASP A 20 0.35 -0.26 25.22
N GLU A 21 0.75 -0.09 23.96
CA GLU A 21 0.62 1.18 23.26
C GLU A 21 -0.85 1.50 22.95
N LEU A 22 -1.64 0.50 22.57
CA LEU A 22 -3.08 0.65 22.30
C LEU A 22 -3.88 0.97 23.55
N MET A 23 -3.46 0.54 24.73
CA MET A 23 -4.12 0.86 26.00
C MET A 23 -4.25 2.36 26.29
N LYS A 24 -3.38 3.20 25.70
CA LYS A 24 -3.47 4.66 25.83
C LYS A 24 -4.79 5.22 25.28
N ASP A 25 -5.24 4.66 24.16
CA ASP A 25 -6.47 5.08 23.47
C ASP A 25 -7.65 4.15 23.77
N PHE A 26 -7.34 2.87 24.06
CA PHE A 26 -8.30 1.81 24.32
C PHE A 26 -7.98 1.10 25.64
N PRO A 27 -8.29 1.69 26.82
CA PRO A 27 -7.88 1.14 28.11
C PRO A 27 -8.36 -0.30 28.38
N ARG A 28 -9.46 -0.71 27.73
CA ARG A 28 -10.08 -2.04 27.86
C ARG A 28 -9.71 -3.01 26.72
N ILE A 29 -8.71 -2.69 25.89
CA ILE A 29 -8.35 -3.51 24.72
C ILE A 29 -8.01 -4.96 25.11
N ARG A 30 -7.37 -5.19 26.26
CA ARG A 30 -7.08 -6.54 26.77
C ARG A 30 -8.34 -7.31 27.13
N GLU A 31 -9.31 -6.66 27.75
CA GLU A 31 -10.61 -7.28 28.05
C GLU A 31 -11.36 -7.67 26.77
N TRP A 32 -11.18 -6.91 25.68
CA TRP A 32 -11.78 -7.25 24.39
C TRP A 32 -11.14 -8.49 23.80
N VAL A 33 -9.81 -8.60 23.86
CA VAL A 33 -9.05 -9.80 23.41
C VAL A 33 -9.42 -11.03 24.24
N GLU A 34 -9.55 -10.88 25.55
CA GLU A 34 -10.00 -11.94 26.46
C GLU A 34 -11.50 -12.25 26.35
N ASN A 35 -12.23 -11.50 25.51
CA ASN A 35 -13.68 -11.60 25.34
C ASN A 35 -14.47 -11.44 26.65
N THR A 36 -13.91 -10.73 27.64
CA THR A 36 -14.55 -10.41 28.92
C THR A 36 -15.38 -9.13 28.84
N SER A 37 -15.05 -8.25 27.89
CA SER A 37 -15.88 -7.11 27.51
C SER A 37 -15.84 -6.87 26.00
N GLN A 38 -16.67 -5.94 25.52
CA GLN A 38 -16.82 -5.66 24.09
C GLN A 38 -16.73 -4.15 23.84
N PRO A 39 -16.14 -3.71 22.71
CA PRO A 39 -16.09 -2.30 22.38
C PRO A 39 -17.48 -1.71 22.14
N THR A 40 -17.59 -0.41 22.40
CA THR A 40 -18.71 0.39 21.89
C THR A 40 -18.55 0.61 20.39
N LEU A 41 -19.62 1.04 19.72
CA LEU A 41 -19.59 1.37 18.29
C LEU A 41 -18.52 2.43 17.96
N ASN A 42 -18.42 3.48 18.78
CA ASN A 42 -17.42 4.53 18.59
C ASN A 42 -15.99 4.00 18.76
N GLN A 43 -15.76 3.17 19.79
CA GLN A 43 -14.47 2.53 20.02
C GLN A 43 -14.05 1.61 18.88
N ALA A 44 -14.99 0.84 18.33
CA ALA A 44 -14.73 0.01 17.17
C ALA A 44 -14.44 0.84 15.91
N GLN A 45 -15.14 1.96 15.70
CA GLN A 45 -14.82 2.90 14.61
C GLN A 45 -13.42 3.51 14.75
N ASP A 46 -13.03 3.89 15.96
CA ASP A 46 -11.72 4.47 16.21
C ASP A 46 -10.60 3.42 16.07
N LEU A 47 -10.85 2.17 16.50
CA LEU A 47 -9.94 1.05 16.23
C LEU A 47 -9.79 0.81 14.72
N ALA A 48 -10.88 0.80 13.96
CA ALA A 48 -10.84 0.63 12.51
C ALA A 48 -10.02 1.74 11.82
N LYS A 49 -10.21 3.00 12.22
CA LYS A 49 -9.40 4.12 11.73
C LYS A 49 -7.93 3.94 12.06
N LYS A 50 -7.60 3.51 13.27
CA LYS A 50 -6.21 3.31 13.71
C LYS A 50 -5.54 2.13 13.01
N ALA A 51 -6.29 1.07 12.74
CA ALA A 51 -5.87 -0.09 11.95
C ALA A 51 -5.88 0.17 10.42
N LYS A 52 -6.32 1.36 9.99
CA LYS A 52 -6.44 1.77 8.59
C LYS A 52 -7.27 0.80 7.75
N ILE A 53 -8.38 0.34 8.32
CA ILE A 53 -9.35 -0.54 7.65
C ILE A 53 -10.73 0.11 7.58
N PRO A 54 -11.53 -0.17 6.55
CA PRO A 54 -12.94 0.21 6.55
C PRO A 54 -13.65 -0.40 7.76
N PHE A 55 -14.44 0.40 8.49
CA PHE A 55 -15.15 -0.06 9.68
C PHE A 55 -15.97 -1.35 9.45
N GLY A 56 -16.60 -1.48 8.28
CA GLY A 56 -17.37 -2.68 7.93
C GLY A 56 -16.57 -3.99 7.95
N ARG A 57 -15.24 -3.95 7.84
CA ARG A 57 -14.37 -5.14 7.96
C ARG A 57 -14.42 -5.75 9.37
N LEU A 58 -14.67 -4.94 10.41
CA LEU A 58 -14.79 -5.42 11.80
C LEU A 58 -16.08 -6.23 12.04
N LEU A 59 -17.03 -6.17 11.10
CA LEU A 59 -18.32 -6.87 11.19
C LEU A 59 -18.31 -8.23 10.47
N LEU A 60 -17.17 -8.61 9.89
CA LEU A 60 -17.02 -9.89 9.20
C LEU A 60 -16.86 -11.04 10.21
N GLN A 61 -17.18 -12.26 9.77
CA GLN A 61 -16.97 -13.47 10.59
C GLN A 61 -15.51 -13.91 10.61
N THR A 62 -14.75 -13.58 9.56
CA THR A 62 -13.35 -13.91 9.41
C THR A 62 -12.56 -12.69 8.94
N PRO A 63 -11.26 -12.60 9.30
CA PRO A 63 -10.38 -11.56 8.80
C PRO A 63 -10.38 -11.51 7.28
N SER A 64 -10.34 -10.31 6.71
CA SER A 64 -10.16 -10.17 5.27
C SER A 64 -8.70 -10.35 4.88
N GLU A 65 -8.45 -11.24 3.92
CA GLU A 65 -7.14 -11.38 3.29
C GLU A 65 -6.74 -10.07 2.59
N SER A 66 -5.53 -9.55 2.89
CA SER A 66 -4.88 -8.54 2.06
C SER A 66 -4.06 -9.29 1.02
N ARG A 67 -4.58 -9.45 -0.21
CA ARG A 67 -3.80 -10.03 -1.30
C ARG A 67 -3.04 -8.92 -2.00
N ILE A 68 -1.71 -9.00 -1.95
CA ILE A 68 -0.83 -8.12 -2.70
C ILE A 68 -0.43 -8.80 -4.00
N SER A 69 -0.63 -8.11 -5.12
CA SER A 69 -0.23 -8.61 -6.45
C SER A 69 1.04 -7.93 -6.99
N VAL A 70 1.65 -7.03 -6.22
CA VAL A 70 2.81 -6.24 -6.67
C VAL A 70 4.10 -6.77 -6.04
N PRO A 71 5.16 -7.05 -6.85
CA PRO A 71 6.48 -7.41 -6.32
C PRO A 71 7.06 -6.29 -5.43
N ASP A 72 7.64 -6.64 -4.28
CA ASP A 72 8.37 -5.66 -3.48
C ASP A 72 9.80 -5.52 -4.01
N PHE A 73 10.01 -4.48 -4.82
CA PHE A 73 11.32 -4.15 -5.41
C PHE A 73 12.37 -3.68 -4.40
N ARG A 74 12.01 -3.51 -3.11
CA ARG A 74 12.96 -3.16 -2.04
C ARG A 74 13.64 -4.40 -1.46
N THR A 75 13.14 -5.60 -1.74
CA THR A 75 13.72 -6.84 -1.24
C THR A 75 14.77 -7.39 -2.22
N VAL A 76 15.82 -8.01 -1.69
CA VAL A 76 16.81 -8.71 -2.52
C VAL A 76 16.09 -9.84 -3.26
N ARG A 77 16.21 -9.86 -4.59
CA ARG A 77 15.50 -10.78 -5.52
C ARG A 77 13.99 -10.51 -5.68
N ASN A 78 13.49 -9.34 -5.28
CA ASN A 78 12.07 -8.98 -5.42
C ASN A 78 11.13 -10.03 -4.79
N LEU A 79 11.53 -10.59 -3.65
CA LEU A 79 10.68 -11.50 -2.87
C LEU A 79 9.37 -10.78 -2.55
N SER A 80 8.26 -11.42 -2.93
CA SER A 80 6.93 -10.97 -2.55
C SER A 80 6.82 -11.01 -1.02
N LEU A 81 6.51 -9.87 -0.41
CA LEU A 81 6.08 -9.86 0.98
C LEU A 81 4.68 -10.46 1.05
N GLU A 82 4.41 -11.26 2.09
CA GLU A 82 3.07 -11.80 2.33
C GLU A 82 2.07 -10.70 2.74
N THR A 83 2.57 -9.56 3.25
CA THR A 83 1.73 -8.43 3.68
C THR A 83 2.51 -7.10 3.65
N PHE A 84 1.82 -6.01 3.31
CA PHE A 84 2.31 -4.64 3.36
C PHE A 84 1.79 -3.96 4.63
N SER A 85 2.55 -2.98 5.13
CA SER A 85 2.04 -2.16 6.23
C SER A 85 0.80 -1.37 5.75
N PRO A 86 -0.18 -1.12 6.61
CA PRO A 86 -1.36 -0.36 6.22
C PRO A 86 -1.04 1.04 5.68
N ASN A 87 -0.02 1.71 6.21
CA ASN A 87 0.44 2.99 5.67
C ASN A 87 0.92 2.86 4.21
N LEU A 88 1.61 1.77 3.89
CA LEU A 88 2.06 1.51 2.52
C LEU A 88 0.87 1.17 1.60
N GLU A 89 -0.08 0.35 2.05
CA GLU A 89 -1.31 0.07 1.30
C GLU A 89 -2.10 1.36 1.01
N GLU A 90 -2.28 2.24 1.99
CA GLU A 90 -2.97 3.54 1.82
C GLU A 90 -2.22 4.45 0.84
N THR A 91 -0.89 4.46 0.90
CA THR A 91 -0.04 5.25 0.00
C THR A 91 -0.15 4.74 -1.44
N LEU A 92 -0.16 3.42 -1.61
CA LEU A 92 -0.29 2.79 -2.92
C LEU A 92 -1.67 3.11 -3.51
N ALA A 93 -2.75 2.87 -2.77
CA ALA A 93 -4.11 3.15 -3.22
C ALA A 93 -4.31 4.63 -3.58
N ALA A 94 -3.75 5.55 -2.80
CA ALA A 94 -3.80 6.98 -3.11
C ALA A 94 -3.00 7.35 -4.36
N SER A 95 -1.88 6.66 -4.61
CA SER A 95 -1.05 6.88 -5.79
C SER A 95 -1.73 6.34 -7.05
N GLU A 96 -2.30 5.14 -6.97
CA GLU A 96 -3.10 4.52 -8.03
C GLU A 96 -4.31 5.40 -8.39
N SER A 97 -5.09 5.83 -7.39
CA SER A 97 -6.26 6.69 -7.64
C SER A 97 -5.90 8.02 -8.34
N ARG A 98 -4.74 8.59 -8.02
CA ARG A 98 -4.25 9.81 -8.68
C ARG A 98 -3.78 9.54 -10.11
N LEU A 99 -3.15 8.39 -10.34
CA LEU A 99 -2.71 7.98 -11.67
C LEU A 99 -3.90 7.70 -12.57
N ASP A 100 -4.93 7.01 -12.06
CA ASP A 100 -6.18 6.75 -12.78
C ASP A 100 -6.84 8.07 -13.17
N TRP A 101 -7.04 8.97 -12.21
CA TRP A 101 -7.58 10.31 -12.47
C TRP A 101 -6.77 11.07 -13.52
N TYR A 102 -5.43 11.05 -13.41
CA TYR A 102 -4.58 11.75 -14.37
C TYR A 102 -4.65 11.13 -15.77
N THR A 103 -4.83 9.81 -15.86
CA THR A 103 -4.98 9.10 -17.13
C THR A 103 -6.26 9.56 -17.84
N ASP A 104 -7.38 9.60 -17.13
CA ASP A 104 -8.66 10.10 -17.66
C ASP A 104 -8.53 11.56 -18.11
N PHE A 105 -7.93 12.41 -17.27
CA PHE A 105 -7.69 13.81 -17.59
C PHE A 105 -6.79 14.00 -18.82
N ALA A 106 -5.71 13.23 -18.92
CA ALA A 106 -4.78 13.31 -20.05
C ALA A 106 -5.46 12.91 -21.37
N GLU A 107 -6.34 11.92 -21.34
CA GLU A 107 -7.13 11.53 -22.51
C GLU A 107 -8.10 12.65 -22.95
N GLU A 108 -8.81 13.26 -21.99
CA GLU A 108 -9.73 14.38 -22.26
C GLU A 108 -9.04 15.60 -22.87
N GLU A 109 -7.84 15.93 -22.38
CA GLU A 109 -7.06 17.09 -22.84
C GLU A 109 -6.17 16.77 -24.06
N GLY A 110 -6.15 15.52 -24.53
CA GLY A 110 -5.31 15.09 -25.66
C GLY A 110 -3.81 15.15 -25.36
N ILE A 111 -3.42 14.92 -24.10
CA ILE A 111 -2.02 14.82 -23.69
C ILE A 111 -1.49 13.45 -24.09
N ASP A 112 -0.47 13.43 -24.94
CA ASP A 112 0.17 12.19 -25.39
C ASP A 112 0.78 11.40 -24.21
N GLY A 113 0.59 10.08 -24.26
CA GLY A 113 1.19 9.16 -23.30
C GLY A 113 2.72 9.09 -23.40
N PRO A 114 3.39 8.43 -22.44
CA PRO A 114 4.85 8.34 -22.42
C PRO A 114 5.38 7.60 -23.67
N PRO A 115 6.29 8.21 -24.45
CA PRO A 115 6.68 7.69 -25.77
C PRO A 115 7.53 6.40 -25.72
N PHE A 116 7.89 5.93 -24.53
CA PHE A 116 8.69 4.72 -24.32
C PHE A 116 7.85 3.48 -23.99
N LEU A 117 6.57 3.61 -23.62
CA LEU A 117 5.73 2.48 -23.20
C LEU A 117 5.33 1.55 -24.37
N GLY A 118 5.45 2.00 -25.61
CA GLY A 118 5.19 1.19 -26.82
C GLY A 118 6.40 0.44 -27.39
N TYR A 119 7.59 0.58 -26.79
CA TYR A 119 8.84 -0.02 -27.30
C TYR A 119 9.14 -1.42 -26.71
N THR A 120 8.30 -1.90 -25.82
CA THR A 120 8.43 -3.17 -25.09
C THR A 120 7.90 -4.36 -25.88
N ASP A 121 8.25 -4.46 -27.16
CA ASP A 121 8.03 -5.68 -27.93
C ASP A 121 9.08 -6.74 -27.55
N ALA A 122 8.69 -8.02 -27.51
CA ALA A 122 9.55 -9.15 -27.15
C ALA A 122 10.73 -9.37 -28.12
N SER A 123 10.71 -8.67 -29.25
CA SER A 123 11.78 -8.61 -30.24
C SER A 123 12.99 -7.79 -29.79
N ASN A 124 12.83 -6.91 -28.79
CA ASN A 124 13.90 -6.05 -28.27
C ASN A 124 14.56 -6.68 -27.03
N SER A 125 15.89 -6.62 -26.96
CA SER A 125 16.60 -7.07 -25.76
C SER A 125 16.34 -6.13 -24.58
N PRO A 126 16.35 -6.63 -23.31
CA PRO A 126 16.19 -5.78 -22.13
C PRO A 126 17.17 -4.59 -22.09
N GLU A 127 18.39 -4.77 -22.60
CA GLU A 127 19.42 -3.72 -22.68
C GLU A 127 19.04 -2.63 -23.67
N ALA A 128 18.49 -2.99 -24.84
CA ALA A 128 18.04 -2.04 -25.85
C ALA A 128 16.86 -1.20 -25.34
N ILE A 129 15.90 -1.84 -24.66
CA ILE A 129 14.77 -1.15 -24.01
C ILE A 129 15.29 -0.19 -22.94
N ALA A 130 16.19 -0.65 -22.06
CA ALA A 130 16.75 0.19 -21.00
C ALA A 130 17.54 1.40 -21.55
N ALA A 131 18.31 1.23 -22.63
CA ALA A 131 19.04 2.30 -23.28
C ALA A 131 18.09 3.36 -23.87
N ARG A 132 17.04 2.93 -24.56
CA ARG A 132 16.04 3.82 -25.15
C ARG A 132 15.24 4.57 -24.08
N THR A 133 14.82 3.90 -23.02
CA THR A 133 14.11 4.53 -21.89
C THR A 133 14.98 5.62 -21.25
N LYS A 134 16.29 5.37 -21.07
CA LYS A 134 17.21 6.39 -20.56
C LYS A 134 17.31 7.60 -21.48
N GLU A 135 17.38 7.40 -22.79
CA GLU A 135 17.42 8.48 -23.78
C GLU A 135 16.14 9.33 -23.70
N VAL A 136 14.97 8.70 -23.71
CA VAL A 136 13.67 9.37 -23.64
C VAL A 136 13.49 10.15 -22.33
N LEU A 137 13.94 9.60 -21.20
CA LEU A 137 13.87 10.25 -19.90
C LEU A 137 14.98 11.31 -19.67
N GLY A 138 15.89 11.52 -20.62
CA GLY A 138 17.03 12.43 -20.45
C GLY A 138 18.08 11.93 -19.43
N LEU A 139 18.07 10.64 -19.11
CA LEU A 139 18.96 9.96 -18.16
C LEU A 139 20.15 9.28 -18.84
N ALA A 140 20.47 9.65 -20.08
CA ALA A 140 21.64 9.14 -20.77
C ALA A 140 22.93 9.48 -19.98
N VAL A 141 23.95 8.62 -20.10
CA VAL A 141 25.14 8.49 -19.24
C VAL A 141 25.88 9.81 -18.97
N ASP A 142 25.72 10.85 -19.79
CA ASP A 142 26.35 12.16 -19.60
C ASP A 142 25.72 13.02 -18.47
N THR A 143 24.48 12.72 -18.05
CA THR A 143 23.75 13.54 -17.05
C THR A 143 24.27 13.34 -15.62
N PHE A 144 24.71 12.12 -15.25
CA PHE A 144 25.15 11.80 -13.88
C PHE A 144 26.62 12.16 -13.61
N CYS A 145 27.50 12.15 -14.62
CA CYS A 145 28.90 12.49 -14.42
C CYS A 145 29.11 13.97 -14.03
N LYS A 146 28.22 14.89 -14.46
CA LYS A 146 28.31 16.32 -14.12
C LYS A 146 27.80 16.65 -12.70
N ALA A 147 26.97 15.80 -12.10
CA ALA A 147 26.43 16.02 -10.76
C ALA A 147 27.39 15.59 -9.62
N LEU A 148 28.39 14.76 -9.93
CA LEU A 148 29.38 14.26 -8.97
C LEU A 148 30.71 15.04 -8.98
N THR A 149 30.78 16.15 -9.72
CA THR A 149 31.99 17.00 -9.84
C THR A 149 31.80 18.43 -9.31
N LYS A 150 30.92 18.63 -8.32
CA LYS A 150 30.78 19.93 -7.64
C LYS A 150 30.72 19.79 -6.13
#